data_AF-A0A7R9QMF8-F1
#
_entry.id   AF-A0A7R9QMF8-F1
#
_cell.length_a   1.000
_cell.length_b   1.000
_cell.length_c   1.000
_cell.angle_alpha   90.00
_cell.angle_beta   90.00
_cell.angle_gamma   90.00
#
_symmetry.space_group_name_H-M   'P 1'
#
loop_
_entity.id
_entity.type
_entity.pdbx_description
1 polymer ?
#
loop_
_entity_poly.entity_id
_entity_poly.type
_entity_poly.pdbx_seq_one_letter_code
_entity_poly.pdbx_strand_id
1 'polypeptide(L)'
;MVSIKYLIVFIQLALLAHCLPNELVVEREEPNYAPNWDSIDKRPLPSWYDESKIGIFIHWGVFSVPSFGNEWFWLVVHSMLVAMEWIQRKSIH
;
A
#
# COMPACT_ATOMS: atom_id res chain seq x y z
N MET A 1 -13.97 44.24 -38.86
CA MET A 1 -12.79 43.45 -38.43
C MET A 1 -12.96 42.69 -37.10
N VAL A 2 -13.94 43.03 -36.26
CA VAL A 2 -14.15 42.39 -34.94
C VAL A 2 -14.87 41.04 -35.06
N SER A 3 -15.87 40.92 -35.95
CA SER A 3 -16.67 39.69 -36.12
C SER A 3 -15.91 38.46 -36.63
N ILE A 4 -14.91 38.66 -37.51
CA ILE A 4 -14.11 37.56 -38.10
C ILE A 4 -13.16 36.94 -37.06
N LYS A 5 -12.63 37.76 -36.14
CA LYS A 5 -11.75 37.27 -35.07
C LYS A 5 -12.51 36.34 -34.12
N TYR A 6 -13.75 36.67 -33.78
CA TYR A 6 -14.59 35.80 -32.95
C TYR A 6 -14.91 34.49 -33.67
N LEU A 7 -15.23 34.52 -34.96
CA LEU A 7 -15.51 33.30 -35.73
C LEU A 7 -14.31 32.34 -35.76
N ILE A 8 -13.10 32.86 -35.96
CA ILE A 8 -11.87 32.05 -35.96
C ILE A 8 -11.60 31.45 -34.57
N VAL A 9 -11.78 32.22 -33.51
CA VAL A 9 -11.61 31.74 -32.12
C VAL A 9 -12.64 30.64 -31.80
N PHE A 10 -13.89 30.79 -32.24
CA PHE A 10 -14.91 29.77 -32.06
C PHE A 10 -14.60 28.47 -32.81
N ILE A 11 -14.08 28.56 -34.05
CA ILE A 11 -13.69 27.39 -34.84
C ILE A 11 -12.47 26.68 -34.21
N GLN A 12 -11.49 27.43 -33.69
CA GLN A 12 -10.33 26.88 -32.99
C GLN A 12 -10.72 26.17 -31.68
N LEU A 13 -11.63 26.76 -30.90
CA LEU A 13 -12.18 26.15 -29.68
C LEU A 13 -12.98 24.88 -29.98
N ALA A 14 -13.79 24.89 -31.04
CA ALA A 14 -14.54 23.72 -31.47
C ALA A 14 -13.59 22.59 -31.92
N LEU A 15 -12.55 22.89 -32.69
CA LEU A 15 -11.55 21.90 -33.11
C LEU A 15 -10.76 21.32 -31.92
N LEU A 16 -10.44 22.12 -30.90
CA LEU A 16 -9.84 21.63 -29.66
C LEU A 16 -10.77 20.68 -28.88
N ALA A 17 -12.08 20.96 -28.87
CA ALA A 17 -13.06 20.13 -28.17
C ALA A 17 -13.21 18.73 -28.81
N HIS A 18 -13.00 18.60 -30.13
CA HIS A 18 -12.99 17.30 -30.83
C HIS A 18 -11.66 16.53 -30.67
N CYS A 19 -10.62 17.19 -30.14
CA CYS A 19 -9.31 16.59 -29.86
C CYS A 19 -9.23 16.06 -28.43
N LEU A 20 -10.23 16.34 -27.57
CA LEU A 20 -10.36 15.62 -26.31
C LEU A 20 -10.78 14.19 -26.68
N PRO A 21 -9.91 13.18 -26.52
CA PRO A 21 -10.39 11.82 -26.59
C PRO A 21 -11.53 11.72 -25.58
N ASN A 22 -12.58 11.03 -25.98
CA ASN A 22 -13.58 10.51 -25.06
C ASN A 22 -12.84 9.46 -24.20
N GLU A 23 -11.96 9.92 -23.32
CA GLU A 23 -11.34 9.10 -22.30
C GLU A 23 -12.50 8.55 -21.50
N LEU A 24 -12.70 7.26 -21.67
CA LEU A 24 -13.65 6.46 -20.93
C LEU A 24 -13.47 6.84 -19.46
N VAL A 25 -14.43 7.62 -18.95
CA VAL A 25 -14.63 7.74 -17.52
C VAL A 25 -15.00 6.34 -17.09
N VAL A 26 -13.97 5.55 -16.73
CA VAL A 26 -14.14 4.26 -16.07
C VAL A 26 -14.70 4.63 -14.70
N GLU A 27 -16.02 4.64 -14.60
CA GLU A 27 -16.72 4.75 -13.34
C GLU A 27 -16.32 3.53 -12.52
N ARG A 28 -15.37 3.74 -11.61
CA ARG A 28 -14.93 2.70 -10.69
C ARG A 28 -16.04 2.52 -9.67
N GLU A 29 -16.92 1.55 -9.89
CA GLU A 29 -17.72 1.02 -8.79
C GLU A 29 -16.76 0.36 -7.79
N GLU A 30 -16.42 1.10 -6.73
CA GLU A 30 -15.74 0.54 -5.58
C GLU A 30 -16.75 -0.38 -4.87
N PRO A 31 -16.51 -1.71 -4.84
CA PRO A 31 -17.42 -2.63 -4.20
C PRO A 31 -17.59 -2.29 -2.72
N ASN A 32 -18.83 -1.99 -2.31
CA ASN A 32 -19.17 -1.72 -0.91
C ASN A 32 -19.15 -3.03 -0.11
N TYR A 33 -18.07 -3.27 0.63
CA TYR A 33 -17.93 -4.42 1.51
C TYR A 33 -18.61 -4.17 2.86
N ALA A 34 -19.54 -5.06 3.24
CA ALA A 34 -20.08 -5.10 4.59
C ALA A 34 -19.07 -5.74 5.55
N PRO A 35 -19.08 -5.41 6.87
CA PRO A 35 -18.19 -5.99 7.87
C PRO A 35 -18.64 -7.41 8.28
N ASN A 36 -18.88 -8.28 7.30
CA ASN A 36 -19.19 -9.69 7.47
C ASN A 36 -18.37 -10.54 6.49
N TRP A 37 -18.12 -11.80 6.86
CA TRP A 37 -17.27 -12.71 6.09
C TRP A 37 -17.83 -12.96 4.68
N ASP A 38 -19.14 -13.13 4.53
CA ASP A 38 -19.81 -13.38 3.24
C ASP A 38 -19.57 -12.26 2.21
N SER A 39 -19.42 -11.02 2.67
CA SER A 39 -19.09 -9.88 1.81
C SER A 39 -17.61 -9.79 1.53
N ILE A 40 -16.77 -10.08 2.52
CA ILE A 40 -15.32 -9.94 2.47
C ILE A 40 -14.66 -11.00 1.58
N ASP A 41 -15.18 -12.23 1.56
CA ASP A 41 -14.62 -13.34 0.77
C ASP A 41 -14.92 -13.21 -0.74
N LYS A 42 -15.85 -12.34 -1.12
CA LYS A 42 -16.16 -12.06 -2.54
C LYS A 42 -15.15 -11.16 -3.23
N ARG A 43 -14.12 -10.68 -2.52
CA ARG A 43 -13.10 -9.77 -3.01
C ARG A 43 -12.29 -10.42 -4.14
N PRO A 44 -12.35 -9.92 -5.39
CA PRO A 44 -11.52 -10.45 -6.45
C PRO A 44 -10.04 -10.12 -6.17
N LEU A 45 -9.15 -11.05 -6.52
CA LEU A 45 -7.72 -10.80 -6.46
C LEU A 45 -7.35 -9.74 -7.52
N PRO A 46 -6.60 -8.67 -7.17
CA PRO A 46 -6.19 -7.69 -8.15
C PRO A 46 -5.31 -8.33 -9.23
N SER A 47 -5.57 -7.99 -10.50
CA SER A 47 -4.85 -8.59 -11.65
C SER A 47 -3.35 -8.38 -11.57
N TRP A 48 -2.90 -7.19 -11.12
CA TRP A 48 -1.48 -6.90 -10.96
C TRP A 48 -0.78 -7.84 -9.97
N TYR A 49 -1.47 -8.31 -8.93
CA TYR A 49 -0.92 -9.23 -7.93
C TYR A 49 -0.91 -10.66 -8.46
N ASP A 50 -1.94 -11.06 -9.21
CA ASP A 50 -1.93 -12.36 -9.87
C ASP A 50 -0.84 -12.42 -10.95
N GLU A 51 -0.70 -11.39 -11.78
CA GLU A 51 0.30 -11.33 -12.84
C GLU A 51 1.74 -11.34 -12.30
N SER A 52 1.97 -10.76 -11.12
CA SER A 52 3.30 -10.75 -10.48
C SER A 52 3.57 -12.06 -9.75
N LYS A 53 4.31 -12.95 -10.40
CA LYS A 53 4.61 -14.31 -9.89
C LYS A 53 5.78 -14.36 -8.89
N ILE A 54 6.50 -13.25 -8.69
CA ILE A 54 7.67 -13.16 -7.81
C ILE A 54 7.55 -11.88 -6.95
N GLY A 55 7.77 -12.02 -5.64
CA GLY A 55 7.84 -10.91 -4.70
C GLY A 55 9.08 -11.02 -3.80
N ILE A 56 9.69 -9.88 -3.47
CA ILE A 56 10.77 -9.78 -2.48
C ILE A 56 10.19 -9.14 -1.23
N PHE A 57 10.36 -9.81 -0.08
CA PHE A 57 10.00 -9.27 1.22
C PHE A 57 11.25 -9.02 2.05
N ILE A 58 11.27 -7.92 2.80
CA ILE A 58 12.43 -7.49 3.58
C ILE A 58 12.00 -7.35 5.04
N HIS A 59 12.64 -8.12 5.91
CA HIS A 59 12.55 -7.95 7.36
C HIS A 59 13.55 -6.87 7.80
N TRP A 60 13.08 -5.63 7.89
CA TRP A 60 13.90 -4.49 8.31
C TRP A 60 13.20 -3.66 9.39
N GLY A 61 13.95 -3.29 10.42
CA GLY A 61 13.48 -2.44 11.52
C GLY A 61 14.58 -2.20 12.54
N VAL A 62 14.24 -1.66 13.71
CA VAL A 62 15.22 -1.35 14.78
C VAL A 62 15.89 -2.64 15.30
N PHE A 63 15.22 -3.79 15.19
CA PHE A 63 15.82 -5.11 15.48
C PHE A 63 17.01 -5.46 14.56
N SER A 64 17.15 -4.81 13.39
CA SER A 64 18.27 -5.05 12.46
C SER A 64 19.53 -4.27 12.83
N VAL A 65 19.43 -3.19 13.63
CA VAL A 65 20.57 -2.33 14.01
C VAL A 65 21.70 -3.10 14.71
N PRO A 66 21.41 -4.01 15.67
CA PRO A 66 22.45 -4.81 16.30
C PRO A 66 23.08 -5.87 15.38
N SER A 67 22.43 -6.16 14.23
CA SER A 67 22.85 -7.19 13.27
C SER A 67 23.20 -8.54 13.92
N PHE A 68 22.42 -8.95 14.92
CA PHE A 68 22.70 -10.13 15.74
C PHE A 68 21.46 -10.99 15.95
N GLY A 69 21.60 -12.29 15.71
CA GLY A 69 20.51 -13.26 15.85
C GLY A 69 19.47 -13.14 14.73
N ASN A 70 18.30 -12.61 15.07
CA ASN A 70 17.13 -12.53 14.18
C ASN A 70 16.22 -11.33 14.55
N GLU A 71 15.07 -11.21 13.88
CA GLU A 71 14.10 -10.12 14.09
C GLU A 71 13.48 -10.07 15.49
N TRP A 72 13.61 -11.15 16.26
CA TRP A 72 13.16 -11.27 17.65
C TRP A 72 14.22 -10.84 18.67
N PHE A 73 15.30 -10.17 18.22
CA PHE A 73 16.39 -9.68 19.04
C PHE A 73 15.93 -9.14 20.40
N TRP A 74 14.93 -8.26 20.42
CA TRP A 74 14.44 -7.63 21.65
C TRP A 74 13.78 -8.61 22.64
N LEU A 75 13.04 -9.62 22.15
CA LEU A 75 12.46 -10.64 23.04
C LEU A 75 13.55 -11.52 23.64
N VAL A 76 14.56 -11.88 22.85
CA VAL A 76 15.69 -12.69 23.33
C VAL A 76 16.47 -11.93 24.40
N VAL A 77 16.79 -10.66 24.15
CA VAL A 77 17.50 -9.80 25.11
C VAL A 77 16.67 -9.64 26.38
N HIS A 78 15.38 -9.33 26.27
CA HIS A 78 14.51 -9.19 27.42
C HIS A 78 14.40 -10.49 28.25
N SER A 79 14.22 -11.63 27.58
CA SER A 79 14.11 -12.93 28.23
C SER A 79 15.40 -13.31 28.98
N MET A 80 16.56 -12.99 28.41
CA MET A 80 17.84 -13.22 29.06
C MET A 80 18.01 -12.36 30.32
N LEU A 81 17.63 -11.09 30.27
CA LEU A 81 17.68 -10.20 31.44
C LEU A 81 16.80 -10.74 32.59
N VAL A 82 15.56 -11.13 32.30
CA VAL A 82 14.65 -11.70 33.30
C VAL A 82 15.19 -13.02 33.86
N ALA A 83 15.79 -13.88 33.02
CA ALA A 83 16.41 -15.11 33.49
C ALA A 83 17.60 -14.86 34.41
N MET A 84 18.44 -13.85 34.10
CA MET A 84 19.58 -13.48 34.94
C MET A 84 19.14 -12.94 36.31
N GLU A 85 18.09 -12.12 36.36
CA GLU A 85 17.48 -11.66 37.62
C GLU A 85 16.97 -12.85 38.46
N TRP A 86 16.30 -13.81 37.82
CA TRP A 86 15.80 -14.99 38.52
C TRP A 86 16.93 -15.88 39.07
N ILE A 87 18.00 -16.08 38.29
CA ILE A 87 19.19 -16.83 38.74
C ILE A 87 19.86 -16.13 39.93
N GLN A 88 20.04 -14.80 39.85
CA GLN A 88 20.58 -14.02 40.96
C GLN A 88 19.69 -14.17 42.19
N ARG A 89 18.37 -14.01 42.05
CA ARG A 89 17.43 -14.18 43.18
C ARG A 89 17.49 -15.57 43.81
N LYS A 90 17.73 -16.63 43.03
CA LYS A 90 17.90 -18.00 43.55
C LYS A 90 19.24 -18.25 44.23
N SER A 91 20.28 -17.50 43.89
CA SER A 91 21.62 -17.69 44.48
C SER A 91 21.77 -17.08 45.88
N ILE A 92 20.81 -16.24 46.31
CA ILE A 92 20.85 -15.51 47.59
C ILE A 92 20.02 -16.24 48.66
N HIS A 93 19.60 -17.48 48.38
CA HIS A 93 18.90 -18.41 49.27
C HIS A 93 19.59 -19.77 49.23
#